data_AF-A0A918CHQ7-F1
#
_entry.id   AF-A0A918CHQ7-F1
#
_cell.length_a   1.000
_cell.length_b   1.000
_cell.length_c   1.000
_cell.angle_alpha   90.00
_cell.angle_beta   90.00
_cell.angle_gamma   90.00
#
_symmetry.space_group_name_H-M   'P 1'
#
loop_
_entity.id
_entity.type
_entity.pdbx_description
1 polymer ?
#
loop_
_entity_poly.entity_id
_entity_poly.type
_entity_poly.pdbx_seq_one_letter_code
_entity_poly.pdbx_strand_id
1 'polypeptide(L)'
;MSETRESRGTDEAGGGGGEAGDGARRLTVPGIAVLGVLLLAEVVLLCGALLSLWPVLLDLVGPGAEVTATARWSPWGLRGWTLTGDTAMLLGVICCSGLGSFVHAATSFATYVGNRRLYSSWVWWYLLRAAIGVTLALLVYLLLRGGLFAGSSGAGSANPYGFCGIAGLCGLFSKQATDKLREICDTILSTRGDGDRDRQDKPVVVRGQEPGPGTP
;
A
#
# COMPACT_ATOMS: atom_id res chain seq x y z
N MET A 1 0.88 -71.98 5.43
CA MET A 1 0.07 -70.91 4.83
C MET A 1 0.68 -69.62 5.33
N SER A 2 1.29 -68.71 4.58
CA SER A 2 1.38 -68.36 3.15
C SER A 2 1.99 -66.95 3.22
N GLU A 3 2.88 -66.42 2.40
CA GLU A 3 3.60 -66.81 1.19
C GLU A 3 4.71 -65.76 1.06
N THR A 4 5.90 -66.19 0.68
CA THR A 4 6.95 -65.32 0.16
C THR A 4 6.57 -64.93 -1.26
N ARG A 5 6.63 -63.64 -1.65
CA ARG A 5 6.75 -63.30 -3.07
C ARG A 5 7.66 -62.11 -3.32
N GLU A 6 8.85 -62.45 -3.77
CA GLU A 6 9.80 -61.61 -4.48
C GLU A 6 9.56 -61.71 -5.99
N SER A 7 10.16 -60.78 -6.74
CA SER A 7 10.17 -60.60 -8.21
C SER A 7 8.91 -59.92 -8.78
N ARG A 8 9.01 -58.95 -9.69
CA ARG A 8 9.95 -58.86 -10.81
C ARG A 8 9.99 -57.41 -11.31
N GLY A 9 11.18 -56.92 -11.65
CA GLY A 9 11.34 -55.63 -12.32
C GLY A 9 10.65 -55.62 -13.68
N THR A 10 10.09 -54.46 -14.01
CA THR A 10 9.79 -54.06 -15.37
C THR A 10 10.52 -52.73 -15.60
N ASP A 11 11.62 -52.84 -16.35
CA ASP A 11 12.19 -51.76 -17.13
C ASP A 11 11.10 -51.16 -18.01
N GLU A 12 10.74 -49.91 -17.76
CA GLU A 12 10.08 -49.04 -18.73
C GLU A 12 10.91 -47.76 -18.76
N ALA A 13 12.05 -47.85 -19.45
CA ALA A 13 12.80 -46.70 -19.91
C ALA A 13 12.21 -46.25 -21.25
N GLY A 14 11.79 -44.99 -21.31
CA GLY A 14 11.90 -44.20 -22.54
C GLY A 14 10.64 -43.49 -23.02
N GLY A 15 10.65 -42.17 -22.91
CA GLY A 15 10.12 -41.31 -23.97
C GLY A 15 9.10 -40.26 -23.53
N GLY A 16 9.58 -39.06 -23.20
CA GLY A 16 8.73 -37.87 -23.10
C GLY A 16 9.26 -36.74 -22.23
N GLY A 17 10.53 -36.36 -22.40
CA GLY A 17 11.05 -35.10 -21.84
C GLY A 17 10.46 -33.90 -22.58
N GLY A 18 10.13 -32.82 -21.86
CA GLY A 18 9.73 -31.55 -22.45
C GLY A 18 9.03 -30.58 -21.50
N GLU A 19 9.81 -30.00 -20.57
CA GLU A 19 9.64 -28.65 -20.03
C GLU A 19 8.30 -28.25 -19.37
N ALA A 20 8.13 -28.63 -18.09
CA ALA A 20 7.34 -27.85 -17.13
C ALA A 20 8.29 -27.14 -16.15
N GLY A 21 9.10 -26.22 -16.69
CA GLY A 21 10.10 -25.44 -15.96
C GLY A 21 9.80 -23.94 -15.94
N ASP A 22 8.54 -23.54 -15.76
CA ASP A 22 8.16 -22.15 -15.53
C ASP A 22 8.30 -21.84 -14.02
N GLY A 23 8.93 -20.78 -13.52
CA GLY A 23 9.40 -19.56 -14.16
C GLY A 23 10.08 -18.64 -13.14
N ALA A 24 10.89 -19.19 -12.22
CA ALA A 24 11.60 -18.37 -11.23
C ALA A 24 13.03 -18.05 -11.70
N ARG A 25 13.14 -17.25 -12.77
CA ARG A 25 14.45 -16.78 -13.25
C ARG A 25 15.04 -15.80 -12.23
N ARG A 26 16.23 -16.13 -11.70
CA ARG A 26 16.99 -15.20 -10.85
C ARG A 26 17.35 -13.95 -11.65
N LEU A 27 17.34 -12.80 -10.99
CA LEU A 27 17.73 -11.54 -11.62
C LEU A 27 19.21 -11.59 -11.98
N THR A 28 19.56 -11.15 -13.18
CA THR A 28 20.95 -11.12 -13.66
C THR A 28 21.75 -10.07 -12.89
N VAL A 29 23.09 -10.19 -12.86
CA VAL A 29 23.97 -9.20 -12.20
C VAL A 29 23.72 -7.77 -12.70
N PRO A 30 23.60 -7.51 -14.02
CA PRO A 30 23.19 -6.20 -14.52
C PRO A 30 21.82 -5.76 -14.00
N GLY A 31 20.84 -6.68 -13.94
CA GLY A 31 19.52 -6.37 -13.39
C GLY A 31 19.55 -5.98 -11.91
N ILE A 32 20.38 -6.65 -11.10
CA ILE A 32 20.61 -6.31 -9.70
C ILE A 32 21.24 -4.91 -9.59
N ALA A 33 22.26 -4.62 -10.40
CA ALA A 33 22.91 -3.31 -10.41
C ALA A 33 21.95 -2.19 -10.81
N VAL A 34 21.16 -2.39 -11.87
CA VAL A 34 20.14 -1.42 -12.32
C VAL A 34 19.11 -1.18 -11.23
N LEU A 35 18.56 -2.24 -10.60
CA LEU A 35 17.58 -2.07 -9.52
C LEU A 35 18.20 -1.33 -8.32
N GLY A 36 19.44 -1.66 -7.94
CA GLY A 36 20.14 -0.95 -6.87
C GLY A 36 20.35 0.53 -7.18
N VAL A 37 20.75 0.86 -8.41
CA VAL A 37 20.88 2.26 -8.86
C VAL A 37 19.54 2.97 -8.87
N LEU A 38 18.45 2.31 -9.29
CA LEU A 38 17.11 2.89 -9.26
C LEU A 38 16.64 3.20 -7.83
N LEU A 39 16.88 2.29 -6.87
CA LEU A 39 16.56 2.54 -5.46
C LEU A 39 17.40 3.69 -4.87
N LEU A 40 18.69 3.76 -5.22
CA LEU A 40 19.55 4.88 -4.82
C LEU A 40 19.10 6.20 -5.44
N ALA A 41 18.73 6.19 -6.72
CA ALA A 41 18.20 7.36 -7.40
C ALA A 41 16.89 7.80 -6.76
N GLU A 42 16.00 6.88 -6.42
CA GLU A 42 14.74 7.16 -5.73
C GLU A 42 14.98 7.90 -4.40
N VAL A 43 15.84 7.39 -3.51
CA VAL A 43 16.09 8.06 -2.23
C VAL A 43 16.76 9.43 -2.40
N VAL A 44 17.72 9.55 -3.34
CA VAL A 44 18.39 10.83 -3.61
C VAL A 44 17.40 11.86 -4.16
N LEU A 45 16.52 11.45 -5.08
CA LEU A 45 15.47 12.31 -5.61
C LEU A 45 14.50 12.70 -4.49
N LEU A 46 13.95 11.76 -3.72
CA LEU A 46 12.99 12.09 -2.67
C LEU A 46 13.60 13.01 -1.58
N CYS A 47 14.84 12.76 -1.15
CA CYS A 47 15.55 13.63 -0.24
C CYS A 47 15.79 15.02 -0.84
N GLY A 48 16.27 15.10 -2.08
CA GLY A 48 16.51 16.38 -2.76
C GLY A 48 15.22 17.19 -2.97
N ALA A 49 14.14 16.52 -3.37
CA ALA A 49 12.81 17.11 -3.49
C ALA A 49 12.35 17.65 -2.15
N LEU A 50 12.42 16.84 -1.08
CA LEU A 50 12.00 17.23 0.26
C LEU A 50 12.81 18.42 0.78
N LEU A 51 14.14 18.40 0.65
CA LEU A 51 15.01 19.49 1.07
C LEU A 51 14.72 20.79 0.31
N SER A 52 14.48 20.71 -1.00
CA SER A 52 14.13 21.88 -1.81
C SER A 52 12.71 22.41 -1.54
N LEU A 53 11.78 21.53 -1.18
CA LEU A 53 10.39 21.85 -0.89
C LEU A 53 10.22 22.40 0.53
N TRP A 54 11.05 21.96 1.47
CA TRP A 54 10.94 22.29 2.90
C TRP A 54 10.79 23.80 3.19
N PRO A 55 11.63 24.71 2.65
CA PRO A 55 11.45 26.14 2.90
C PRO A 55 10.10 26.65 2.37
N VAL A 56 9.72 26.24 1.15
CA VAL A 56 8.43 26.60 0.54
C VAL A 56 7.25 26.11 1.39
N LEU A 57 7.36 24.90 1.94
CA LEU A 57 6.33 24.31 2.80
C LEU A 57 6.19 25.08 4.12
N LEU A 58 7.31 25.49 4.73
CA LEU A 58 7.28 26.28 5.97
C LEU A 58 6.72 27.68 5.74
N ASP A 59 7.02 28.31 4.60
CA ASP A 59 6.48 29.64 4.27
C ASP A 59 4.95 29.60 4.04
N LEU A 60 4.45 28.53 3.41
CA LEU A 60 3.04 28.41 3.04
C LEU A 60 2.14 27.80 4.11
N VAL A 61 2.69 27.02 5.04
CA VAL A 61 1.92 26.26 6.03
C VAL A 61 2.41 26.46 7.46
N GLY A 62 3.46 27.27 7.65
CA GLY A 62 3.97 27.62 8.97
C GLY A 62 2.98 28.47 9.78
N PRO A 63 3.25 28.63 11.09
CA PRO A 63 2.46 29.50 11.94
C PRO A 63 2.43 30.93 11.39
N GLY A 64 1.22 31.46 11.13
CA GLY A 64 1.04 32.81 10.58
C GLY A 64 1.06 32.90 9.05
N ALA A 65 1.17 31.78 8.34
CA ALA A 65 1.04 31.77 6.89
C ALA A 65 -0.37 32.21 6.45
N GLU A 66 -0.45 33.03 5.41
CA GLU A 66 -1.72 33.44 4.82
C GLU A 66 -2.34 32.30 4.00
N VAL A 67 -3.64 32.07 4.15
CA VAL A 67 -4.36 30.97 3.46
C VAL A 67 -4.25 31.07 1.94
N THR A 68 -4.18 32.29 1.41
CA THR A 68 -4.08 32.58 -0.04
C THR A 68 -2.64 32.71 -0.53
N ALA A 69 -1.64 32.53 0.33
CA ALA A 69 -0.25 32.62 -0.06
C ALA A 69 0.09 31.58 -1.13
N THR A 70 0.95 31.98 -2.05
CA THR A 70 1.54 31.08 -3.05
C THR A 70 3.03 31.31 -3.11
N ALA A 71 3.78 30.24 -3.36
CA ALA A 71 5.23 30.32 -3.45
C ALA A 71 5.71 29.51 -4.66
N ARG A 72 6.78 30.00 -5.28
CA ARG A 72 7.36 29.36 -6.46
C ARG A 72 8.34 28.28 -6.02
N TRP A 73 8.07 27.04 -6.39
CA TRP A 73 8.96 25.91 -6.17
C TRP A 73 9.54 25.42 -7.49
N SER A 74 10.85 25.19 -7.52
CA SER A 74 11.57 24.68 -8.69
C SER A 74 12.44 23.52 -8.20
N PRO A 75 11.97 22.27 -8.30
CA PRO A 75 12.76 21.14 -7.87
C PRO A 75 13.94 20.96 -8.84
N TRP A 76 15.16 20.86 -8.30
CA TRP A 76 16.40 20.69 -9.05
C TRP A 76 16.65 21.72 -10.18
N GLY A 77 16.11 22.94 -10.06
CA GLY A 77 16.24 23.97 -11.09
C GLY A 77 15.38 23.74 -12.34
N LEU A 78 14.45 22.77 -12.29
CA LEU A 78 13.49 22.53 -13.36
C LEU A 78 12.41 23.63 -13.42
N ARG A 79 11.49 23.53 -14.38
CA ARG A 79 10.38 24.49 -14.56
C ARG A 79 9.72 24.81 -13.22
N GLY A 80 9.75 26.08 -12.82
CA GLY A 80 9.16 26.53 -11.56
C GLY A 80 7.64 26.45 -11.58
N TRP A 81 7.05 25.91 -10.51
CA TRP A 81 5.61 25.76 -10.31
C TRP A 81 5.18 26.68 -9.18
N THR A 82 3.98 27.26 -9.29
CA THR A 82 3.36 28.02 -8.22
C THR A 82 2.57 27.07 -7.33
N LEU A 83 2.98 26.93 -6.08
CA LEU A 83 2.34 26.05 -5.10
C LEU A 83 1.46 26.85 -4.14
N THR A 84 0.31 26.26 -3.80
CA THR A 84 -0.49 26.62 -2.63
C THR A 84 -0.04 25.81 -1.41
N GLY A 85 -0.40 26.23 -0.20
CA GLY A 85 -0.06 25.49 1.03
C GLY A 85 -0.53 24.03 1.02
N ASP A 86 -1.74 23.76 0.53
CA ASP A 86 -2.26 22.39 0.45
C ASP A 86 -1.46 21.52 -0.54
N THR A 87 -1.03 22.10 -1.67
CA THR A 87 -0.25 21.37 -2.68
C THR A 87 1.16 21.11 -2.18
N ALA A 88 1.78 22.09 -1.51
CA ALA A 88 3.07 21.92 -0.87
C ALA A 88 3.01 20.81 0.20
N MET A 89 1.95 20.76 1.00
CA MET A 89 1.75 19.71 2.02
C MET A 89 1.58 18.33 1.39
N LEU A 90 0.78 18.20 0.35
CA LEU A 90 0.62 16.95 -0.40
C LEU A 90 1.96 16.45 -0.94
N LEU A 91 2.78 17.34 -1.51
CA LEU A 91 4.12 17.00 -1.99
C LEU A 91 5.05 16.56 -0.84
N GLY A 92 5.00 17.23 0.31
CA GLY A 92 5.75 16.83 1.50
C GLY A 92 5.36 15.44 2.01
N VAL A 93 4.06 15.17 2.08
CA VAL A 93 3.50 13.85 2.44
C VAL A 93 3.96 12.76 1.46
N ILE A 94 3.93 13.03 0.16
CA ILE A 94 4.41 12.10 -0.88
C ILE A 94 5.90 11.82 -0.69
N CYS A 95 6.72 12.85 -0.51
CA CYS A 95 8.17 12.71 -0.35
C CYS A 95 8.50 11.88 0.89
N CYS A 96 7.94 12.24 2.05
CA CYS A 96 8.20 11.54 3.30
C CYS A 96 7.69 10.09 3.28
N SER A 97 6.51 9.83 2.72
CA SER A 97 6.00 8.46 2.58
C SER A 97 6.84 7.61 1.63
N GLY A 98 7.29 8.19 0.52
CA GLY A 98 8.23 7.54 -0.39
C GLY A 98 9.53 7.14 0.33
N LEU A 99 10.10 8.04 1.14
CA LEU A 99 11.29 7.74 1.96
C LEU A 99 11.04 6.60 2.97
N GLY A 100 9.87 6.59 3.61
CA GLY A 100 9.47 5.49 4.48
C GLY A 100 9.38 4.15 3.73
N SER A 101 8.75 4.15 2.55
CA SER A 101 8.63 2.94 1.72
C SER A 101 9.98 2.45 1.20
N PHE A 102 10.88 3.37 0.85
CA PHE A 102 12.26 3.07 0.45
C PHE A 102 13.02 2.28 1.51
N VAL A 103 12.86 2.58 2.81
CA VAL A 103 13.55 1.83 3.88
C VAL A 103 13.20 0.33 3.82
N HIS A 104 11.93 0.01 3.58
CA HIS A 104 11.48 -1.38 3.43
C HIS A 104 12.06 -2.01 2.17
N ALA A 105 11.97 -1.31 1.03
CA ALA A 105 12.56 -1.76 -0.23
C ALA A 105 14.07 -2.01 -0.11
N ALA A 106 14.84 -1.07 0.45
CA ALA A 106 16.28 -1.19 0.64
C ALA A 106 16.65 -2.38 1.54
N THR A 107 15.91 -2.59 2.63
CA THR A 107 16.12 -3.72 3.55
C THR A 107 15.87 -5.06 2.85
N SER A 108 14.77 -5.17 2.11
CA SER A 108 14.46 -6.35 1.30
C SER A 108 15.53 -6.57 0.23
N PHE A 109 15.93 -5.53 -0.49
CA PHE A 109 16.93 -5.60 -1.54
C PHE A 109 18.27 -6.13 -1.00
N ALA A 110 18.78 -5.54 0.09
CA ALA A 110 20.01 -5.99 0.73
C ALA A 110 19.93 -7.46 1.16
N THR A 111 18.80 -7.88 1.73
CA THR A 111 18.56 -9.26 2.18
C THR A 111 18.54 -10.26 1.02
N TYR A 112 17.76 -9.98 -0.03
CA TYR A 112 17.59 -10.90 -1.16
C TYR A 112 18.83 -10.97 -2.06
N VAL A 113 19.52 -9.84 -2.25
CA VAL A 113 20.79 -9.80 -2.99
C VAL A 113 21.89 -10.52 -2.23
N GLY A 114 22.03 -10.25 -0.93
CA GLY A 114 23.02 -10.93 -0.07
C GLY A 114 22.82 -12.45 -0.05
N ASN A 115 21.57 -12.91 -0.03
CA ASN A 115 21.23 -14.33 -0.04
C ASN A 115 21.18 -14.95 -1.45
N ARG A 116 21.46 -14.19 -2.51
CA ARG A 116 21.36 -14.61 -3.92
C ARG A 116 19.98 -15.13 -4.34
N ARG A 117 18.91 -14.66 -3.68
CA ARG A 117 17.51 -15.10 -3.89
C ARG A 117 16.63 -14.01 -4.51
N LEU A 118 17.22 -13.05 -5.22
CA LEU A 118 16.45 -12.04 -5.94
C LEU A 118 16.01 -12.58 -7.31
N TYR A 119 14.69 -12.69 -7.51
CA TYR A 119 14.07 -13.18 -8.76
C TYR A 119 13.47 -12.02 -9.55
N SER A 120 13.40 -12.14 -10.88
CA SER A 120 12.91 -11.06 -11.76
C SER A 120 11.45 -10.66 -11.48
N SER A 121 10.62 -11.59 -10.99
CA SER A 121 9.23 -11.30 -10.59
C SER A 121 9.11 -10.28 -9.45
N TRP A 122 10.17 -10.06 -8.66
CA TRP A 122 10.15 -9.11 -7.56
C TRP A 122 10.26 -7.65 -8.00
N VAL A 123 10.70 -7.37 -9.24
CA VAL A 123 10.84 -5.98 -9.73
C VAL A 123 9.53 -5.21 -9.61
N TRP A 124 8.41 -5.84 -9.98
CA TRP A 124 7.08 -5.24 -9.82
C TRP A 124 6.70 -5.02 -8.36
N TRP A 125 7.12 -5.91 -7.47
CA TRP A 125 6.90 -5.72 -6.04
C TRP A 125 7.60 -4.45 -5.53
N TYR A 126 8.85 -4.17 -5.93
CA TYR A 126 9.55 -2.94 -5.55
C TYR A 126 8.83 -1.67 -6.06
N LEU A 127 8.37 -1.67 -7.32
CA LEU A 127 7.65 -0.53 -7.89
C LEU A 127 6.30 -0.28 -7.19
N LEU A 128 5.53 -1.34 -6.98
CA LEU A 128 4.22 -1.25 -6.31
C LEU A 128 4.38 -0.87 -4.84
N ARG A 129 5.49 -1.24 -4.19
CA ARG A 129 5.76 -0.93 -2.79
C ARG A 129 5.79 0.58 -2.54
N ALA A 130 6.50 1.34 -3.36
CA ALA A 130 6.52 2.80 -3.28
C ALA A 130 5.11 3.40 -3.48
N ALA A 131 4.42 2.96 -4.54
CA ALA A 131 3.07 3.44 -4.87
C ALA A 131 2.04 3.18 -3.77
N ILE A 132 2.08 2.00 -3.14
CA ILE A 132 1.19 1.64 -2.02
C ILE A 132 1.44 2.58 -0.83
N GLY A 133 2.71 2.82 -0.48
CA GLY A 133 3.08 3.72 0.62
C GLY A 133 2.55 5.14 0.40
N VAL A 134 2.80 5.69 -0.80
CA VAL A 134 2.32 7.03 -1.18
C VAL A 134 0.79 7.12 -1.13
N THR A 135 0.10 6.16 -1.75
CA THR A 135 -1.37 6.13 -1.80
C THR A 135 -1.97 6.10 -0.39
N LEU A 136 -1.41 5.26 0.48
CA LEU A 136 -1.87 5.15 1.87
C LEU A 136 -1.65 6.45 2.66
N ALA A 137 -0.49 7.08 2.51
CA ALA A 137 -0.20 8.34 3.18
C ALA A 137 -1.11 9.48 2.71
N LEU A 138 -1.44 9.52 1.41
CA LEU A 138 -2.40 10.49 0.88
C LEU A 138 -3.81 10.29 1.46
N LEU A 139 -4.27 9.04 1.56
CA LEU A 139 -5.57 8.76 2.21
C LEU A 139 -5.58 9.22 3.67
N VAL A 140 -4.51 8.90 4.43
CA VAL A 140 -4.38 9.34 5.82
C VAL A 140 -4.34 10.87 5.92
N TYR A 141 -3.59 11.55 5.03
CA TYR A 141 -3.56 13.01 4.97
C TYR A 141 -4.96 13.60 4.75
N LEU A 142 -5.70 13.09 3.76
CA LEU A 142 -7.05 13.57 3.45
C LEU A 142 -8.04 13.32 4.60
N LEU A 143 -7.94 12.16 5.27
CA LEU A 143 -8.76 11.84 6.44
C LEU A 143 -8.48 12.78 7.62
N LEU A 144 -7.21 13.04 7.89
CA LEU A 144 -6.82 13.98 8.95
C LEU A 144 -7.28 15.40 8.59
N ARG A 145 -6.92 15.87 7.40
CA ARG A 145 -7.20 17.24 6.94
C ARG A 145 -8.70 17.52 6.79
N GLY A 146 -9.45 16.62 6.17
CA GLY A 146 -10.88 16.76 5.88
C GLY A 146 -11.82 16.20 6.95
N GLY A 147 -11.31 15.45 7.92
CA GLY A 147 -12.08 14.96 9.07
C GLY A 147 -11.71 15.71 10.34
N LEU A 148 -10.57 15.34 10.93
CA LEU A 148 -10.14 15.83 12.24
C LEU A 148 -9.89 17.36 12.26
N PHE A 149 -9.40 17.91 11.14
CA PHE A 149 -9.05 19.33 11.04
C PHE A 149 -10.03 20.18 10.22
N ALA A 150 -11.14 19.61 9.71
CA ALA A 150 -12.07 20.31 8.82
C ALA A 150 -12.76 21.55 9.45
N GLY A 151 -12.92 21.57 10.78
CA GLY A 151 -13.47 22.72 11.50
C GLY A 151 -12.44 23.78 11.92
N SER A 152 -11.14 23.52 11.71
CA SER A 152 -10.06 24.46 12.07
C SER A 152 -9.70 25.32 10.85
N SER A 153 -10.46 26.39 10.63
CA SER A 153 -10.38 27.27 9.45
C SER A 153 -9.10 28.13 9.34
N GLY A 154 -8.04 27.81 10.08
CA GLY A 154 -6.79 28.58 10.07
C GLY A 154 -5.64 27.80 9.45
N ALA A 155 -4.90 28.42 8.52
CA ALA A 155 -3.66 27.88 7.96
C ALA A 155 -2.62 27.44 9.02
N GLY A 156 -2.77 27.88 10.28
CA GLY A 156 -1.93 27.47 11.41
C GLY A 156 -2.30 26.15 12.10
N SER A 157 -3.38 25.44 11.72
CA SER A 157 -3.75 24.16 12.36
C SER A 157 -3.00 22.95 11.78
N ALA A 158 -2.42 23.07 10.59
CA ALA A 158 -1.69 21.98 9.96
C ALA A 158 -0.18 22.12 10.19
N ASN A 159 0.35 21.40 11.18
CA ASN A 159 1.79 21.34 11.41
C ASN A 159 2.47 20.47 10.33
N PRO A 160 3.35 21.04 9.46
CA PRO A 160 4.03 20.29 8.41
C PRO A 160 4.85 19.12 8.94
N TYR A 161 5.51 19.27 10.10
CA TYR A 161 6.29 18.21 10.73
C TYR A 161 5.41 17.02 11.13
N GLY A 162 4.22 17.29 11.67
CA GLY A 162 3.28 16.25 12.11
C GLY A 162 2.75 15.44 10.94
N PHE A 163 2.22 16.11 9.91
CA PHE A 163 1.70 15.46 8.71
C PHE A 163 2.78 14.69 7.95
N CYS A 164 3.96 15.28 7.75
CA CYS A 164 5.07 14.62 7.07
C CYS A 164 5.62 13.43 7.88
N GLY A 165 5.67 13.54 9.21
CA GLY A 165 6.11 12.46 10.10
C GLY A 165 5.17 11.26 10.05
N ILE A 166 3.86 11.49 10.16
CA ILE A 166 2.84 10.43 10.02
C ILE A 166 2.91 9.79 8.63
N ALA A 167 3.06 10.60 7.57
CA ALA A 167 3.20 10.11 6.21
C ALA A 167 4.40 9.17 6.03
N GLY A 168 5.55 9.53 6.61
CA GLY A 168 6.74 8.67 6.61
C GLY A 168 6.51 7.33 7.30
N LEU A 169 5.80 7.34 8.45
CA LEU A 169 5.42 6.12 9.14
C LEU A 169 4.44 5.26 8.31
N CYS A 170 3.48 5.87 7.62
CA CYS A 170 2.59 5.17 6.70
C CYS A 170 3.34 4.48 5.56
N GLY A 171 4.38 5.11 5.01
CA GLY A 171 5.24 4.50 4.00
C GLY A 171 6.02 3.30 4.55
N LEU A 172 6.68 3.51 5.70
CA LEU A 172 7.51 2.50 6.37
C LEU A 172 6.72 1.26 6.79
N PHE A 173 5.52 1.49 7.33
CA PHE A 173 4.65 0.46 7.89
C PHE A 173 3.36 0.30 7.11
N SER A 174 3.40 0.42 5.77
CA SER A 174 2.14 0.46 5.02
C SER A 174 1.30 -0.81 5.19
N LYS A 175 1.91 -1.97 5.46
CA LYS A 175 1.14 -3.19 5.76
C LYS A 175 0.34 -3.01 7.05
N GLN A 176 1.00 -2.63 8.14
CA GLN A 176 0.35 -2.40 9.43
C GLN A 176 -0.68 -1.26 9.35
N ALA A 177 -0.37 -0.19 8.62
CA ALA A 177 -1.28 0.93 8.44
C ALA A 177 -2.51 0.53 7.61
N THR A 178 -2.37 -0.30 6.56
CA THR A 178 -3.52 -0.87 5.84
C THR A 178 -4.35 -1.80 6.73
N ASP A 179 -3.71 -2.64 7.54
CA ASP A 179 -4.40 -3.53 8.48
C ASP A 179 -5.20 -2.72 9.52
N LYS A 180 -4.64 -1.62 10.04
CA LYS A 180 -5.37 -0.72 10.94
C LYS A 180 -6.50 0.05 10.27
N LEU A 181 -6.33 0.53 9.05
CA LEU A 181 -7.44 1.15 8.33
C LEU A 181 -8.58 0.15 8.11
N ARG A 182 -8.27 -1.12 7.80
CA ARG A 182 -9.28 -2.17 7.72
C ARG A 182 -10.02 -2.33 9.04
N GLU A 183 -9.32 -2.44 10.17
CA GLU A 183 -9.94 -2.55 11.50
C GLU A 183 -10.88 -1.37 11.81
N ILE A 184 -10.45 -0.15 11.46
CA ILE A 184 -11.26 1.06 11.64
C ILE A 184 -12.49 1.02 10.72
N CYS A 185 -12.32 0.69 9.43
CA CYS A 185 -13.41 0.56 8.47
C CYS A 185 -14.40 -0.51 8.90
N ASP A 186 -13.93 -1.69 9.32
CA ASP A 186 -14.77 -2.76 9.83
C ASP A 186 -15.52 -2.32 11.09
N THR A 187 -14.89 -1.54 11.97
CA THR A 187 -15.57 -0.99 13.16
C THR A 187 -16.69 -0.02 12.77
N ILE A 188 -16.40 0.95 11.90
CA ILE A 188 -17.36 2.00 11.48
C ILE A 188 -18.49 1.42 10.63
N LEU A 189 -18.18 0.51 9.72
CA LEU A 189 -19.13 -0.10 8.79
C LEU A 189 -19.77 -1.38 9.35
N SER A 190 -19.31 -1.88 10.50
CA SER A 190 -19.97 -3.02 11.14
C SER A 190 -21.40 -2.64 11.48
N THR A 191 -22.34 -3.43 10.97
CA THR A 191 -23.73 -3.39 11.38
C THR A 191 -23.88 -4.06 12.75
N ARG A 192 -23.16 -3.56 13.76
CA ARG A 192 -23.24 -4.05 15.15
C ARG A 192 -24.57 -3.70 15.84
N GLY A 193 -25.57 -3.32 15.05
CA GLY A 193 -26.98 -3.33 15.40
C GLY A 193 -27.69 -4.32 14.48
N ASP A 194 -28.33 -5.29 15.12
CA ASP A 194 -29.46 -6.17 14.80
C ASP A 194 -30.37 -5.90 13.57
N GLY A 195 -29.89 -5.31 12.47
CA GLY A 195 -30.72 -4.95 11.32
C GLY A 195 -31.32 -6.15 10.57
N ASP A 196 -30.77 -7.34 10.77
CA ASP A 196 -31.33 -8.58 10.22
C ASP A 196 -32.32 -9.27 11.18
N ARG A 197 -32.33 -8.91 12.48
CA ARG A 197 -33.35 -9.39 13.44
C ARG A 197 -34.56 -8.47 13.52
N ASP A 198 -34.40 -7.18 13.23
CA ASP A 198 -35.49 -6.20 13.11
C ASP A 198 -36.22 -6.23 11.75
N ARG A 199 -35.80 -7.12 10.84
CA ARG A 199 -36.52 -7.36 9.58
C ARG A 199 -37.81 -8.14 9.86
N GLN A 200 -38.91 -7.42 10.06
CA GLN A 200 -40.25 -7.99 10.29
C GLN A 200 -40.83 -8.74 9.09
N ASP A 201 -40.17 -8.74 7.93
CA ASP A 201 -40.54 -9.51 6.73
C ASP A 201 -40.05 -10.97 6.78
N LYS A 202 -40.22 -11.66 7.92
CA LYS A 202 -40.17 -13.11 7.90
C LYS A 202 -41.50 -13.61 7.32
N PRO A 203 -41.53 -14.22 6.12
CA PRO A 203 -42.76 -14.81 5.62
C PRO A 203 -43.23 -15.86 6.63
N VAL A 204 -44.46 -15.70 7.10
CA VAL A 204 -45.15 -16.71 7.90
C VAL A 204 -45.18 -17.98 7.06
N VAL A 205 -44.43 -19.00 7.49
CA VAL A 205 -44.57 -20.34 6.93
C VAL A 205 -45.94 -20.82 7.35
N VAL A 206 -46.95 -20.60 6.50
CA VAL A 206 -48.24 -21.26 6.62
C VAL A 206 -47.96 -22.74 6.40
N ARG A 207 -47.86 -23.50 7.51
CA ARG A 207 -47.88 -24.96 7.43
C ARG A 207 -49.23 -25.33 6.82
N GLY A 208 -49.20 -25.68 5.55
CA GLY A 208 -50.36 -26.07 4.77
C GLY A 208 -51.14 -27.15 5.51
N GLN A 209 -52.40 -26.85 5.73
CA GLN A 209 -53.45 -27.77 6.12
C GLN A 209 -53.43 -28.98 5.18
N GLU A 210 -53.28 -30.19 5.74
CA GLU A 210 -53.42 -31.42 4.95
C GLU A 210 -54.84 -31.49 4.37
N PRO A 211 -55.01 -31.64 3.05
CA PRO A 211 -56.32 -31.94 2.49
C PRO A 211 -56.70 -33.38 2.83
N GLY A 212 -57.80 -33.55 3.56
CA GLY A 212 -58.40 -34.84 3.86
C GLY A 212 -58.76 -35.62 2.58
N PRO A 213 -58.78 -36.96 2.64
CA PRO A 213 -58.95 -37.80 1.46
C PRO A 213 -60.35 -37.62 0.87
N GLY A 214 -60.39 -37.15 -0.38
CA GLY A 214 -61.61 -37.12 -1.17
C GLY A 214 -62.04 -38.53 -1.58
N THR A 215 -63.34 -38.70 -1.77
CA THR A 215 -63.93 -39.80 -2.51
C THR A 215 -65.09 -39.26 -3.36
N PRO A 216 -65.36 -39.91 -4.51
CA PRO A 216 -65.91 -39.30 -5.74
C PRO A 216 -67.37 -38.88 -5.68
#